data_AF-A0A9D8KZ53-F1
#
_entry.id   AF-A0A9D8KZ53-F1
#
_cell.length_a   1.000
_cell.length_b   1.000
_cell.length_c   1.000
_cell.angle_alpha   90.00
_cell.angle_beta   90.00
_cell.angle_gamma   90.00
#
_symmetry.space_group_name_H-M   'P 1'
#
loop_
_entity.id
_entity.type
_entity.pdbx_description
1 polymer ?
#
loop_
_entity_poly.entity_id
_entity_poly.type
_entity_poly.pdbx_seq_one_letter_code
_entity_poly.pdbx_strand_id
1 'polypeptide(L)'
;MTDPAAPSAPATPGWRRFAAVAVTLAIMGMALHALAGEFSEHGYRQIRGAMHALSWPQLGLALLLGMASYGCLIGFDAIGLRRANRRLPASRVAITAFLAHAAGQTLGFAALTGGAIRVRSYGNAGLGLAEIGQVVLMSTLGFVFGAWVLLGLALWLEPGAAALALPLAAPLVRVLGIVLLLGFGAMWLAVGRGGRSLGWRDHRIWIPDRRTVLEVTALSVVELGLASAAFYVLLPAQDGVGYIGFVGLYLVAVVAGLVSTVPAGLGVFEWSLLKLLPQVAPAAILAAAVAYRVTYYLVPLFLSTLLAGLAAIRRPLRSGASTAWNVLRPWLPQVIALAVFAVGALLVIDGTLPAPRHRALHAPLPIVETSHLLGSLGGVLLLLIGQGLQRRSHAAWLIALALSVVLPIPAWLRGGHALVAMTLPLVAVALWAARREFYRQGALLDEAWSWPWLRNVALVLVATVWLLFFVYSHVEYQNELWWQFATSGNAPRALRALLLVSIVVIVFGLARLLHSTRAPLPLPDAALLEQLRPLLARAHDTQACLAMTGDKAILRSEDGNGFV
;
A
#
# COMPACT_ATOMS: atom_id res chain seq x y z
N MET A 1 12.48 22.36 -37.85
CA MET A 1 13.20 21.27 -37.17
C MET A 1 12.22 20.60 -36.22
N THR A 2 11.57 19.54 -36.69
CA THR A 2 10.62 18.72 -35.93
C THR A 2 11.44 17.69 -35.16
N ASP A 3 11.37 17.71 -33.83
CA ASP A 3 11.92 16.63 -32.99
C ASP A 3 11.34 15.28 -33.47
N PRO A 4 12.17 14.28 -33.79
CA PRO A 4 11.68 12.96 -34.15
C PRO A 4 10.96 12.37 -32.93
N ALA A 5 9.75 11.88 -33.16
CA ALA A 5 8.93 11.19 -32.16
C ALA A 5 9.78 10.16 -31.41
N ALA A 6 9.81 10.27 -30.08
CA ALA A 6 10.53 9.34 -29.23
C ALA A 6 10.11 7.89 -29.57
N PRO A 7 11.05 6.96 -29.77
CA PRO A 7 10.73 5.59 -30.10
C PRO A 7 9.84 5.00 -29.01
N SER A 8 8.73 4.38 -29.42
CA SER A 8 7.85 3.63 -28.52
C SER A 8 8.69 2.62 -27.75
N ALA A 9 8.77 2.77 -26.43
CA ALA A 9 9.56 1.88 -25.58
C ALA A 9 9.16 0.41 -25.86
N PRO A 10 10.12 -0.50 -26.08
CA PRO A 10 9.81 -1.89 -26.37
C PRO A 10 8.97 -2.48 -25.23
N ALA A 11 7.88 -3.16 -25.58
CA ALA A 11 7.02 -3.82 -24.62
C ALA A 11 7.88 -4.76 -23.76
N THR A 12 7.95 -4.49 -22.46
CA THR A 12 8.72 -5.34 -21.55
C THR A 12 8.20 -6.78 -21.63
N PRO A 13 9.04 -7.77 -21.95
CA PRO A 13 8.58 -9.13 -22.15
C PRO A 13 7.99 -9.71 -20.87
N GLY A 14 6.92 -10.50 -20.99
CA GLY A 14 6.11 -10.99 -19.87
C GLY A 14 6.92 -11.71 -18.78
N TRP A 15 7.98 -12.43 -19.16
CA TRP A 15 8.86 -13.14 -18.23
C TRP A 15 9.58 -12.19 -17.24
N ARG A 16 9.93 -10.96 -17.64
CA ARG A 16 10.57 -9.99 -16.74
C ARG A 16 9.62 -9.53 -15.63
N ARG A 17 8.34 -9.37 -15.97
CA ARG A 17 7.29 -8.99 -15.01
C ARG A 17 7.02 -10.13 -14.04
N PHE A 18 6.96 -11.36 -14.55
CA PHE A 18 6.85 -12.56 -13.72
C PHE A 18 8.06 -12.71 -12.78
N ALA A 19 9.28 -12.57 -13.29
CA ALA A 19 10.50 -12.65 -12.50
C ALA A 19 10.52 -11.62 -11.36
N ALA A 20 10.09 -10.38 -11.62
CA ALA A 20 9.98 -9.36 -10.57
C ALA A 20 9.01 -9.79 -9.46
N VAL A 21 7.85 -10.35 -9.80
CA VAL A 21 6.89 -10.88 -8.81
C VAL A 21 7.48 -12.07 -8.05
N ALA A 22 8.12 -13.01 -8.74
CA ALA A 22 8.72 -14.19 -8.14
C ALA A 22 9.84 -13.82 -7.14
N VAL A 23 10.70 -12.87 -7.50
CA VAL A 23 11.76 -12.37 -6.61
C VAL A 23 11.16 -11.71 -5.36
N THR A 24 10.14 -10.84 -5.50
CA THR A 24 9.48 -10.24 -4.34
C THR A 24 8.85 -11.29 -3.42
N LEU A 25 8.20 -12.31 -3.99
CA LEU A 25 7.61 -13.41 -3.21
C LEU A 25 8.67 -14.28 -2.54
N ALA A 26 9.80 -14.54 -3.20
CA ALA A 26 10.91 -15.28 -2.63
C ALA A 26 11.54 -14.53 -1.44
N ILE A 27 11.77 -13.23 -1.57
CA ILE A 27 12.28 -12.39 -0.46
C ILE A 27 11.31 -12.39 0.72
N MET A 28 10.01 -12.24 0.46
CA MET A 28 8.97 -12.36 1.48
C MET A 28 9.03 -13.73 2.17
N GLY A 29 9.05 -14.82 1.39
CA GLY A 29 9.09 -16.18 1.92
C GLY A 29 10.32 -16.43 2.80
N MET A 30 11.49 -15.94 2.39
CA MET A 30 12.72 -16.00 3.20
C MET A 30 12.59 -15.20 4.50
N ALA A 31 12.06 -13.98 4.45
CA ALA A 31 11.87 -13.15 5.63
C ALA A 31 10.90 -13.79 6.63
N LEU A 32 9.78 -14.34 6.14
CA LEU A 32 8.80 -15.05 6.95
C LEU A 32 9.38 -16.35 7.54
N HIS A 33 10.14 -17.12 6.77
CA HIS A 33 10.84 -18.30 7.28
C HIS A 33 11.85 -17.92 8.38
N ALA A 34 12.61 -16.85 8.17
CA ALA A 34 13.57 -16.37 9.16
C ALA A 34 12.88 -15.84 10.43
N LEU A 35 11.73 -15.18 10.30
CA LEU A 35 10.89 -14.80 11.45
C LEU A 35 10.40 -16.02 12.24
N ALA A 36 9.96 -17.08 11.55
CA ALA A 36 9.48 -18.30 12.20
C ALA A 36 10.58 -18.98 13.02
N GLY A 37 11.84 -18.92 12.56
CA GLY A 37 13.00 -19.47 13.28
C GLY A 37 13.32 -18.77 14.60
N GLU A 38 12.80 -17.57 14.86
CA GLU A 38 13.03 -16.82 16.12
C GLU A 38 12.05 -17.22 17.24
N PHE A 39 11.06 -18.07 16.96
CA PHE A 39 10.06 -18.50 17.93
C PHE A 39 10.14 -20.00 18.22
N SER A 40 9.86 -20.36 19.47
CA SER A 40 9.55 -21.75 19.82
C SER A 40 8.15 -22.14 19.31
N GLU A 41 7.76 -23.40 19.49
CA GLU A 41 6.44 -23.94 19.07
C GLU A 41 5.23 -23.09 19.53
N HIS A 42 5.40 -22.25 20.56
CA HIS A 42 4.34 -21.41 21.11
C HIS A 42 4.39 -19.92 20.72
N GLY A 43 5.06 -19.57 19.63
CA GLY A 43 5.24 -18.17 19.19
C GLY A 43 3.96 -17.34 19.11
N TYR A 44 2.87 -17.91 18.57
CA TYR A 44 1.58 -17.20 18.49
C TYR A 44 1.04 -16.79 19.88
N ARG A 45 1.12 -17.68 20.89
CA ARG A 45 0.64 -17.37 22.24
C ARG A 45 1.45 -16.23 22.86
N GLN A 46 2.75 -16.21 22.63
CA GLN A 46 3.64 -15.15 23.12
C GLN A 46 3.31 -13.80 22.47
N ILE A 47 3.15 -13.76 21.14
CA ILE A 47 2.78 -12.53 20.41
C ILE A 47 1.42 -12.03 20.89
N ARG A 48 0.43 -12.92 21.02
CA ARG A 48 -0.89 -12.57 21.53
C ARG A 48 -0.81 -12.00 22.95
N GLY A 49 0.00 -12.59 23.83
CA GLY A 49 0.27 -12.07 25.17
C GLY A 49 0.85 -10.66 25.14
N ALA A 50 1.86 -10.43 24.29
CA ALA A 50 2.48 -9.12 24.11
C ALA A 50 1.50 -8.08 23.55
N MET A 51 0.61 -8.47 22.62
CA MET A 51 -0.46 -7.58 22.13
C MET A 51 -1.44 -7.19 23.24
N HIS A 52 -1.77 -8.11 24.15
CA HIS A 52 -2.63 -7.81 25.29
C HIS A 52 -1.96 -6.91 26.34
N ALA A 53 -0.62 -6.88 26.38
CA ALA A 53 0.14 -5.99 27.25
C ALA A 53 0.17 -4.54 26.75
N LEU A 54 -0.17 -4.29 25.48
CA LEU A 54 -0.23 -2.93 24.94
C LEU A 54 -1.40 -2.16 25.55
N SER A 55 -1.09 -0.99 26.11
CA SER A 55 -2.07 -0.12 26.73
C SER A 55 -2.76 0.80 25.70
N TRP A 56 -4.01 1.18 25.96
CA TRP A 56 -4.73 2.16 25.12
C TRP A 56 -4.01 3.52 25.00
N PRO A 57 -3.39 4.07 26.06
CA PRO A 57 -2.59 5.30 25.93
C PRO A 57 -1.41 5.16 24.97
N GLN A 58 -0.70 4.03 24.98
CA GLN A 58 0.39 3.77 24.01
C GLN A 58 -0.13 3.76 22.58
N LEU A 59 -1.26 3.09 22.32
CA LEU A 59 -1.89 3.06 21.00
C LEU A 59 -2.36 4.46 20.57
N GLY A 60 -2.95 5.24 21.48
CA GLY A 60 -3.39 6.61 21.23
C GLY A 60 -2.22 7.55 20.92
N LEU A 61 -1.12 7.44 21.66
CA LEU A 61 0.09 8.23 21.44
C LEU A 61 0.78 7.82 20.12
N ALA A 62 0.88 6.53 19.83
CA ALA A 62 1.40 6.04 18.55
C ALA A 62 0.59 6.57 17.36
N LEU A 63 -0.74 6.59 17.47
CA LEU A 63 -1.63 7.17 16.46
C LEU A 63 -1.40 8.69 16.31
N LEU A 64 -1.31 9.44 17.42
CA LEU A 64 -1.06 10.88 17.39
C LEU A 64 0.26 11.21 16.69
N LEU A 65 1.34 10.51 17.07
CA LEU A 65 2.67 10.67 16.47
C LEU A 65 2.66 10.29 14.98
N GLY A 66 1.97 9.21 14.63
CA GLY A 66 1.77 8.81 13.23
C GLY A 66 1.04 9.90 12.43
N MET A 67 -0.08 10.40 12.93
CA MET A 67 -0.84 11.48 12.26
C MET A 67 -0.04 12.78 12.15
N ALA A 68 0.81 13.09 13.14
CA ALA A 68 1.74 14.21 13.07
C ALA A 68 2.81 14.02 11.97
N SER A 69 3.36 12.81 11.82
CA SER A 69 4.24 12.45 10.70
C SER A 69 3.53 12.62 9.35
N TYR A 70 2.27 12.19 9.20
CA TYR A 70 1.48 12.47 7.99
C TYR A 70 1.28 13.98 7.75
N GLY A 71 1.19 14.78 8.81
CA GLY A 71 1.19 16.25 8.72
C GLY A 71 2.48 16.79 8.10
N CYS A 72 3.64 16.26 8.51
CA CYS A 72 4.93 16.60 7.90
C CYS A 72 5.00 16.16 6.42
N LEU A 73 4.42 15.01 6.08
CA LEU A 73 4.36 14.53 4.70
C LEU A 73 3.62 15.50 3.75
N ILE A 74 2.56 16.17 4.22
CA ILE A 74 1.89 17.25 3.49
C ILE A 74 2.85 18.42 3.22
N GLY A 75 3.76 18.70 4.15
CA GLY A 75 4.77 19.74 4.03
C GLY A 75 5.74 19.52 2.85
N PHE A 76 6.10 18.26 2.53
CA PHE A 76 6.94 17.97 1.36
C PHE A 76 6.26 18.38 0.05
N ASP A 77 4.97 18.11 -0.08
CA ASP A 77 4.20 18.53 -1.24
C ASP A 77 4.11 20.06 -1.33
N ALA A 78 3.95 20.74 -0.19
CA ALA A 78 3.95 22.20 -0.13
C ALA A 78 5.31 22.80 -0.57
N ILE A 79 6.44 22.22 -0.14
CA ILE A 79 7.78 22.64 -0.59
C ILE A 79 7.89 22.43 -2.11
N GLY A 80 7.50 21.25 -2.61
CA GLY A 80 7.57 20.92 -4.04
C GLY A 80 6.76 21.89 -4.91
N LEU A 81 5.54 22.21 -4.50
CA LEU A 81 4.67 23.15 -5.21
C LEU A 81 5.23 24.58 -5.19
N ARG A 82 5.78 25.04 -4.04
CA ARG A 82 6.45 26.35 -3.98
C ARG A 82 7.61 26.43 -4.96
N ARG A 83 8.42 25.37 -5.07
CA ARG A 83 9.54 25.31 -6.02
C ARG A 83 9.11 25.29 -7.48
N ALA A 84 8.00 24.64 -7.77
CA ALA A 84 7.39 24.66 -9.10
C ALA A 84 6.73 26.03 -9.43
N ASN A 85 6.82 27.02 -8.54
CA ASN A 85 6.12 28.31 -8.64
C ASN A 85 4.59 28.15 -8.78
N ARG A 86 4.03 27.09 -8.21
CA ARG A 86 2.59 26.80 -8.23
C ARG A 86 1.98 27.01 -6.87
N ARG A 87 0.92 27.81 -6.82
CA ARG A 87 0.12 28.04 -5.61
C ARG A 87 -1.21 27.34 -5.77
N LEU A 88 -1.46 26.35 -4.93
CA LEU A 88 -2.74 25.65 -4.84
C LEU A 88 -3.38 25.90 -3.47
N PRO A 89 -4.71 25.82 -3.34
CA PRO A 89 -5.38 25.91 -2.05
C PRO A 89 -4.84 24.88 -1.07
N ALA A 90 -4.55 25.29 0.18
CA ALA A 90 -3.95 24.42 1.19
C ALA A 90 -4.74 23.12 1.42
N SER A 91 -6.07 23.19 1.34
CA SER A 91 -6.95 22.01 1.44
C SER A 91 -6.72 20.99 0.32
N ARG A 92 -6.51 21.46 -0.92
CA ARG A 92 -6.19 20.58 -2.07
C ARG A 92 -4.84 19.90 -1.87
N VAL A 93 -3.84 20.62 -1.38
CA VAL A 93 -2.51 20.08 -1.08
C VAL A 93 -2.61 19.03 0.02
N ALA A 94 -3.25 19.36 1.15
CA ALA A 94 -3.42 18.47 2.29
C ALA A 94 -4.15 17.17 1.92
N ILE A 95 -5.30 17.26 1.24
CA ILE A 95 -6.07 16.07 0.83
C ILE A 95 -5.24 15.24 -0.15
N THR A 96 -4.66 15.85 -1.19
CA THR A 96 -3.92 15.10 -2.21
C THR A 96 -2.71 14.38 -1.61
N ALA A 97 -1.91 15.09 -0.81
CA ALA A 97 -0.73 14.53 -0.17
C ALA A 97 -1.10 13.42 0.82
N PHE A 98 -2.13 13.64 1.65
CA PHE A 98 -2.59 12.62 2.60
C PHE A 98 -3.05 11.33 1.90
N LEU A 99 -3.86 11.44 0.84
CA LEU A 99 -4.28 10.28 0.04
C LEU A 99 -3.08 9.59 -0.63
N ALA A 100 -2.18 10.38 -1.23
CA ALA A 100 -1.01 9.87 -1.93
C ALA A 100 -0.08 9.10 -0.99
N HIS A 101 0.13 9.60 0.23
CA HIS A 101 0.95 8.95 1.24
C HIS A 101 0.25 7.74 1.87
N ALA A 102 -1.04 7.82 2.23
CA ALA A 102 -1.77 6.68 2.80
C ALA A 102 -1.81 5.50 1.83
N ALA A 103 -2.06 5.76 0.54
CA ALA A 103 -2.00 4.74 -0.50
C ALA A 103 -0.56 4.26 -0.76
N GLY A 104 0.41 5.18 -0.77
CA GLY A 104 1.82 4.88 -1.00
C GLY A 104 2.44 3.99 0.06
N GLN A 105 2.16 4.26 1.33
CA GLN A 105 2.64 3.47 2.47
C GLN A 105 2.03 2.06 2.47
N THR A 106 0.75 1.92 2.10
CA THR A 106 0.05 0.62 2.12
C THR A 106 0.44 -0.28 0.94
N LEU A 107 0.52 0.27 -0.28
CA LEU A 107 0.78 -0.52 -1.50
C LEU A 107 2.28 -0.73 -1.80
N GLY A 108 3.16 -0.02 -1.08
CA GLY A 108 4.57 0.07 -1.41
C GLY A 108 4.84 0.91 -2.66
N PHE A 109 6.13 1.15 -2.94
CA PHE A 109 6.59 2.00 -4.06
C PHE A 109 5.88 3.36 -4.10
N ALA A 110 5.92 4.11 -2.99
CA ALA A 110 5.19 5.36 -2.80
C ALA A 110 5.39 6.40 -3.93
N ALA A 111 6.56 6.42 -4.59
CA ALA A 111 6.80 7.28 -5.75
C ALA A 111 5.91 6.94 -6.96
N LEU A 112 5.57 5.67 -7.18
CA LEU A 112 4.71 5.22 -8.29
C LEU A 112 3.23 5.28 -7.90
N THR A 113 2.88 4.73 -6.72
CA THR A 113 1.50 4.63 -6.25
C THR A 113 0.96 5.98 -5.78
N GLY A 114 1.72 6.69 -4.95
CA GLY A 114 1.41 8.07 -4.55
C GLY A 114 1.70 9.09 -5.65
N GLY A 115 2.66 8.83 -6.54
CA GLY A 115 2.93 9.69 -7.71
C GLY A 115 1.77 9.68 -8.70
N ALA A 116 1.16 8.53 -8.97
CA ALA A 116 -0.05 8.45 -9.79
C ALA A 116 -1.18 9.33 -9.22
N ILE A 117 -1.31 9.37 -7.88
CA ILE A 117 -2.27 10.23 -7.17
C ILE A 117 -1.97 11.71 -7.41
N ARG A 118 -0.71 12.11 -7.31
CA ARG A 118 -0.31 13.50 -7.58
C ARG A 118 -0.50 13.87 -9.05
N VAL A 119 -0.19 12.97 -9.99
CA VAL A 119 -0.30 13.19 -11.44
C VAL A 119 -1.72 13.59 -11.83
N ARG A 120 -2.76 12.84 -11.42
CA ARG A 120 -4.11 13.24 -11.83
C ARG A 120 -4.67 14.41 -11.01
N SER A 121 -4.22 14.63 -9.78
CA SER A 121 -4.81 15.65 -8.89
C SER A 121 -4.26 17.01 -9.25
N TYR A 122 -2.94 17.11 -9.31
CA TYR A 122 -2.25 18.31 -9.73
C TYR A 122 -2.32 18.52 -11.24
N GLY A 123 -2.38 17.46 -12.05
CA GLY A 123 -2.63 17.58 -13.49
C GLY A 123 -3.98 18.23 -13.82
N ASN A 124 -5.06 17.83 -13.12
CA ASN A 124 -6.36 18.51 -13.23
C ASN A 124 -6.33 19.97 -12.73
N ALA A 125 -5.31 20.35 -11.96
CA ALA A 125 -5.06 21.72 -11.54
C ALA A 125 -4.13 22.49 -12.49
N GLY A 126 -3.78 21.90 -13.64
CA GLY A 126 -2.95 22.51 -14.67
C GLY A 126 -1.43 22.29 -14.52
N LEU A 127 -0.99 21.40 -13.62
CA LEU A 127 0.43 21.10 -13.47
C LEU A 127 0.91 20.09 -14.52
N GLY A 128 2.07 20.36 -15.10
CA GLY A 128 2.75 19.43 -16.01
C GLY A 128 3.40 18.26 -15.29
N LEU A 129 3.71 17.17 -16.01
CA LEU A 129 4.35 15.98 -15.44
C LEU A 129 5.71 16.29 -14.78
N ALA A 130 6.48 17.22 -15.34
CA ALA A 130 7.77 17.63 -14.79
C ALA A 130 7.62 18.33 -13.43
N GLU A 131 6.63 19.21 -13.29
CA GLU A 131 6.33 19.90 -12.02
C GLU A 131 5.89 18.91 -10.95
N ILE A 132 5.03 17.96 -11.32
CA ILE A 132 4.57 16.90 -10.41
C ILE A 132 5.73 15.97 -10.01
N GLY A 133 6.62 15.67 -10.96
CA GLY A 133 7.87 14.95 -10.70
C GLY A 133 8.73 15.66 -9.66
N GLN A 134 8.83 16.99 -9.71
CA GLN A 134 9.53 17.76 -8.67
C GLN A 134 8.88 17.62 -7.29
N VAL A 135 7.54 17.61 -7.23
CA VAL A 135 6.81 17.40 -5.97
C VAL A 135 7.13 16.03 -5.36
N VAL A 136 7.05 14.96 -6.17
CA VAL A 136 7.40 13.60 -5.73
C VAL A 136 8.87 13.52 -5.30
N LEU A 137 9.75 14.19 -6.06
CA LEU A 137 11.19 14.22 -5.78
C LEU A 137 11.49 14.86 -4.42
N MET A 138 10.77 15.91 -3.99
CA MET A 138 11.00 16.52 -2.68
C MET A 138 10.81 15.54 -1.53
N SER A 139 9.76 14.70 -1.57
CA SER A 139 9.53 13.67 -0.55
C SER A 139 10.62 12.58 -0.57
N THR A 140 11.09 12.21 -1.76
CA THR A 140 12.13 11.17 -1.93
C THR A 140 13.49 11.67 -1.45
N LEU A 141 13.88 12.88 -1.85
CA LEU A 141 15.11 13.52 -1.38
C LEU A 141 15.04 13.81 0.11
N GLY A 142 13.85 14.17 0.63
CA GLY A 142 13.67 14.38 2.05
C GLY A 142 13.95 13.14 2.86
N PHE A 143 13.35 12.01 2.49
CA PHE A 143 13.67 10.73 3.12
C PHE A 143 15.18 10.45 3.11
N VAL A 144 15.85 10.62 1.96
CA VAL A 144 17.30 10.36 1.85
C VAL A 144 18.11 11.30 2.75
N PHE A 145 17.84 12.60 2.72
CA PHE A 145 18.59 13.58 3.51
C PHE A 145 18.31 13.48 5.00
N GLY A 146 17.04 13.31 5.38
CA GLY A 146 16.63 13.09 6.77
C GLY A 146 17.21 11.81 7.33
N ALA A 147 17.15 10.70 6.59
CA ALA A 147 17.74 9.44 7.01
C ALA A 147 19.27 9.54 7.12
N TRP A 148 19.95 10.25 6.21
CA TRP A 148 21.40 10.48 6.29
C TRP A 148 21.75 11.21 7.59
N VAL A 149 21.09 12.32 7.90
CA VAL A 149 21.34 13.10 9.12
C VAL A 149 21.01 12.31 10.38
N LEU A 150 19.83 11.68 10.43
CA LEU A 150 19.39 10.92 11.60
C LEU A 150 20.27 9.70 11.87
N LEU A 151 20.70 8.97 10.83
CA LEU A 151 21.61 7.86 10.97
C LEU A 151 22.98 8.33 11.44
N GLY A 152 23.51 9.42 10.89
CA GLY A 152 24.74 10.04 11.35
C GLY A 152 24.69 10.47 12.82
N LEU A 153 23.57 11.09 13.25
CA LEU A 153 23.33 11.47 14.64
C LEU A 153 23.21 10.25 15.57
N ALA A 154 22.47 9.21 15.15
CA ALA A 154 22.30 7.99 15.95
C ALA A 154 23.65 7.30 16.21
N LEU A 155 24.49 7.16 15.17
CA LEU A 155 25.81 6.55 15.27
C LEU A 155 26.79 7.42 16.07
N TRP A 156 26.65 8.75 16.04
CA TRP A 156 27.52 9.65 16.80
C TRP A 156 27.15 9.75 18.30
N LEU A 157 25.87 9.85 18.61
CA LEU A 157 25.36 10.09 19.97
C LEU A 157 25.16 8.80 20.77
N GLU A 158 24.65 7.74 20.14
CA GLU A 158 24.45 6.43 20.77
C GLU A 158 25.10 5.30 19.95
N PRO A 159 26.43 5.28 19.81
CA PRO A 159 27.13 4.25 19.04
C PRO A 159 26.95 2.84 19.60
N GLY A 160 26.60 2.69 20.88
CA GLY A 160 26.50 1.40 21.57
C GLY A 160 25.47 0.46 20.94
N ALA A 161 24.28 0.98 20.58
CA ALA A 161 23.22 0.18 19.97
C ALA A 161 23.67 -0.38 18.60
N ALA A 162 24.34 0.43 17.79
CA ALA A 162 24.84 0.02 16.48
C ALA A 162 26.13 -0.85 16.58
N ALA A 163 26.96 -0.64 17.59
CA ALA A 163 28.16 -1.45 17.84
C ALA A 163 27.82 -2.92 18.12
N LEU A 164 26.75 -3.16 18.90
CA LEU A 164 26.21 -4.49 19.16
C LEU A 164 25.66 -5.15 17.89
N ALA A 165 25.03 -4.37 17.01
CA ALA A 165 24.45 -4.88 15.77
C ALA A 165 25.46 -5.15 14.65
N LEU A 166 26.55 -4.36 14.56
CA LEU A 166 27.55 -4.42 13.48
C LEU A 166 28.84 -5.20 13.84
N PRO A 167 28.85 -5.95 14.94
CA PRO A 167 30.06 -6.35 15.67
C PRO A 167 31.30 -5.41 15.55
N LEU A 168 31.10 -4.09 15.62
CA LEU A 168 32.18 -3.10 15.53
C LEU A 168 32.44 -2.44 16.89
N ALA A 169 33.68 -2.01 17.13
CA ALA A 169 34.00 -1.22 18.32
C ALA A 169 33.24 0.11 18.32
N ALA A 170 32.63 0.49 19.46
CA ALA A 170 31.85 1.72 19.58
C ALA A 170 32.57 3.01 19.13
N PRO A 171 33.89 3.19 19.34
CA PRO A 171 34.62 4.33 18.79
C PRO A 171 34.60 4.39 17.27
N LEU A 172 34.73 3.24 16.59
CA LEU A 172 34.69 3.17 15.13
C LEU A 172 33.30 3.54 14.59
N VAL A 173 32.25 3.03 15.23
CA VAL A 173 30.85 3.38 14.91
C VAL A 173 30.63 4.89 15.07
N ARG A 174 31.17 5.49 16.13
CA ARG A 174 31.09 6.93 16.37
C ARG A 174 31.80 7.73 15.28
N VAL A 175 32.99 7.29 14.85
CA VAL A 175 33.72 7.90 13.73
C VAL A 175 32.91 7.81 12.43
N LEU A 176 32.28 6.67 12.15
CA LEU A 176 31.40 6.52 10.98
C LEU A 176 30.22 7.52 11.03
N GLY A 177 29.60 7.71 12.19
CA GLY A 177 28.55 8.71 12.39
C GLY A 177 29.03 10.13 12.08
N ILE A 178 30.20 10.51 12.60
CA ILE A 178 30.83 11.81 12.32
C ILE A 178 31.14 11.97 10.84
N VAL A 179 31.73 10.96 10.20
CA VAL A 179 32.04 10.97 8.76
C VAL A 179 30.77 11.14 7.92
N LEU A 180 29.67 10.47 8.27
CA LEU A 180 28.38 10.64 7.60
C LEU A 180 27.87 12.07 7.75
N LEU A 181 27.91 12.66 8.93
CA LEU A 181 27.48 14.04 9.17
C LEU A 181 28.34 15.06 8.43
N LEU A 182 29.68 14.88 8.43
CA LEU A 182 30.61 15.69 7.66
C LEU A 182 30.36 15.55 6.16
N GLY A 183 30.08 14.34 5.68
CA GLY A 183 29.71 14.07 4.29
C GLY A 183 28.42 14.80 3.88
N PHE A 184 27.40 14.79 4.74
CA PHE A 184 26.19 15.56 4.52
C PHE A 184 26.47 17.08 4.50
N GLY A 185 27.26 17.58 5.45
CA GLY A 185 27.68 18.98 5.49
C GLY A 185 28.45 19.40 4.25
N ALA A 186 29.40 18.57 3.80
CA ALA A 186 30.16 18.79 2.57
C ALA A 186 29.25 18.79 1.33
N MET A 187 28.30 17.86 1.24
CA MET A 187 27.30 17.81 0.17
C MET A 187 26.44 19.09 0.17
N TRP A 188 25.92 19.49 1.32
CA TRP A 188 25.12 20.71 1.47
C TRP A 188 25.91 21.95 1.03
N LEU A 189 27.18 22.07 1.44
CA LEU A 189 28.05 23.14 0.95
C LEU A 189 28.33 23.01 -0.56
N ALA A 190 28.58 21.83 -1.10
CA ALA A 190 28.92 21.65 -2.52
C ALA A 190 27.78 22.00 -3.50
N VAL A 191 26.51 21.94 -3.07
CA VAL A 191 25.32 22.17 -3.90
C VAL A 191 25.12 23.64 -4.30
N GLY A 192 25.57 24.60 -3.47
CA GLY A 192 25.46 26.03 -3.78
C GLY A 192 24.04 26.60 -3.80
N ARG A 193 23.91 27.90 -4.15
CA ARG A 193 22.62 28.63 -4.15
C ARG A 193 21.72 28.33 -5.35
N GLY A 194 22.27 27.83 -6.45
CA GLY A 194 21.51 27.50 -7.67
C GLY A 194 21.03 26.05 -7.76
N GLY A 195 21.35 25.22 -6.77
CA GLY A 195 21.28 23.77 -6.91
C GLY A 195 22.40 23.24 -7.80
N ARG A 196 22.54 21.92 -7.87
CA ARG A 196 23.60 21.28 -8.65
C ARG A 196 23.08 20.01 -9.31
N SER A 197 23.37 19.84 -10.60
CA SER A 197 23.17 18.55 -11.27
C SER A 197 24.47 17.76 -11.22
N LEU A 198 24.40 16.55 -10.69
CA LEU A 198 25.47 15.57 -10.70
C LEU A 198 25.16 14.57 -11.82
N GLY A 199 25.97 14.60 -12.87
CA GLY A 199 25.91 13.60 -13.93
C GLY A 199 26.89 12.47 -13.65
N TRP A 200 26.42 11.23 -13.64
CA TRP A 200 27.27 10.06 -13.84
C TRP A 200 26.82 9.35 -15.12
N ARG A 201 27.64 9.47 -16.18
CA ARG A 201 27.31 9.03 -17.55
C ARG A 201 25.98 9.65 -18.02
N ASP A 202 25.03 8.83 -18.46
CA ASP A 202 23.71 9.27 -18.94
C ASP A 202 22.73 9.62 -17.81
N HIS A 203 23.08 9.31 -16.55
CA HIS A 203 22.23 9.58 -15.40
C HIS A 203 22.57 10.94 -14.78
N ARG A 204 21.67 11.91 -14.94
CA ARG A 204 21.76 13.21 -14.28
C ARG A 204 20.85 13.23 -13.06
N ILE A 205 21.44 13.26 -11.87
CA ILE A 205 20.72 13.46 -10.61
C ILE A 205 20.78 14.94 -10.28
N TRP A 206 19.60 15.56 -10.19
CA TRP A 206 19.49 16.96 -9.80
C TRP A 206 19.26 17.09 -8.30
N ILE A 207 20.09 17.91 -7.65
CA ILE A 207 19.97 18.27 -6.24
C ILE A 207 19.48 19.72 -6.13
N PRO A 208 18.44 20.00 -5.33
CA PRO A 208 17.89 21.35 -5.17
C PRO A 208 18.87 22.29 -4.47
N ASP A 209 18.59 23.60 -4.45
CA ASP A 209 19.46 24.57 -3.77
C ASP A 209 19.59 24.34 -2.26
N ARG A 210 20.66 24.91 -1.69
CA ARG A 210 21.00 24.81 -0.26
C ARG A 210 19.84 25.11 0.71
N ARG A 211 18.94 26.05 0.39
CA ARG A 211 17.82 26.38 1.28
C ARG A 211 16.79 25.26 1.29
N THR A 212 16.46 24.75 0.11
CA THR A 212 15.54 23.61 0.00
C THR A 212 16.13 22.33 0.59
N VAL A 213 17.43 22.06 0.40
CA VAL A 213 18.07 20.92 1.07
C VAL A 213 17.85 21.03 2.58
N LEU A 214 18.06 22.19 3.19
CA LEU A 214 17.79 22.38 4.63
C LEU A 214 16.31 22.27 4.98
N GLU A 215 15.41 22.93 4.25
CA GLU A 215 13.97 22.88 4.53
C GLU A 215 13.43 21.44 4.51
N VAL A 216 13.77 20.69 3.46
CA VAL A 216 13.34 19.32 3.27
C VAL A 216 14.02 18.40 4.31
N THR A 217 15.30 18.61 4.61
CA THR A 217 16.01 17.83 5.63
C THR A 217 15.42 18.06 7.02
N ALA A 218 15.21 19.31 7.43
CA ALA A 218 14.65 19.64 8.73
C ALA A 218 13.24 19.05 8.88
N LEU A 219 12.41 19.18 7.85
CA LEU A 219 11.09 18.57 7.83
C LEU A 219 11.16 17.04 7.92
N SER A 220 12.11 16.41 7.21
CA SER A 220 12.29 14.95 7.25
C SER A 220 12.84 14.44 8.57
N VAL A 221 13.72 15.18 9.23
CA VAL A 221 14.22 14.82 10.57
C VAL A 221 13.06 14.76 11.56
N VAL A 222 12.17 15.74 11.50
CA VAL A 222 10.95 15.76 12.33
C VAL A 222 10.02 14.62 11.94
N GLU A 223 9.75 14.42 10.65
CA GLU A 223 8.84 13.39 10.14
C GLU A 223 9.30 11.98 10.52
N LEU A 224 10.56 11.62 10.22
CA LEU A 224 11.14 10.31 10.53
C LEU A 224 11.29 10.12 12.03
N GLY A 225 11.59 11.18 12.77
CA GLY A 225 11.53 11.19 14.23
C GLY A 225 10.14 10.78 14.71
N LEU A 226 9.08 11.48 14.31
CA LEU A 226 7.70 11.16 14.68
C LEU A 226 7.29 9.74 14.24
N ALA A 227 7.67 9.30 13.04
CA ALA A 227 7.37 7.96 12.54
C ALA A 227 8.07 6.86 13.38
N SER A 228 9.33 7.05 13.74
CA SER A 228 10.06 6.13 14.62
C SER A 228 9.55 6.17 16.05
N ALA A 229 9.20 7.34 16.59
CA ALA A 229 8.61 7.51 17.92
C ALA A 229 7.27 6.77 18.04
N ALA A 230 6.45 6.81 16.99
CA ALA A 230 5.19 6.07 16.93
C ALA A 230 5.40 4.54 17.07
N PHE A 231 6.52 4.00 16.59
CA PHE A 231 6.90 2.61 16.84
C PHE A 231 7.50 2.43 18.23
N TYR A 232 8.44 3.30 18.63
CA TYR A 232 9.18 3.20 19.89
C TYR A 232 8.26 3.17 21.12
N VAL A 233 7.19 3.97 21.13
CA VAL A 233 6.20 4.00 22.22
C VAL A 233 5.46 2.66 22.39
N LEU A 234 5.39 1.84 21.35
CA LEU A 234 4.75 0.52 21.37
C LEU A 234 5.69 -0.58 21.86
N LEU A 235 7.00 -0.32 21.92
CA LEU A 235 7.94 -1.24 22.52
C LEU A 235 7.77 -1.24 24.05
N PRO A 236 7.99 -2.40 24.71
CA PRO A 236 8.05 -2.43 26.16
C PRO A 236 9.17 -1.51 26.65
N ALA A 237 8.94 -0.82 27.76
CA ALA A 237 9.99 -0.06 28.43
C ALA A 237 11.07 -1.06 28.88
N GLN A 238 12.22 -1.05 28.21
CA GLN A 238 13.36 -1.89 28.54
C GLN A 238 14.59 -1.03 28.69
N ASP A 239 15.45 -1.42 29.62
CA ASP A 239 16.73 -0.77 29.86
C ASP A 239 17.69 -1.15 28.72
N GLY A 240 18.17 -0.16 27.94
CA GLY A 240 19.35 -0.36 27.09
C GLY A 240 19.34 0.27 25.70
N VAL A 241 18.21 0.75 25.17
CA VAL A 241 18.19 1.48 23.88
C VAL A 241 17.50 2.82 24.05
N GLY A 242 18.28 3.89 24.06
CA GLY A 242 17.74 5.23 24.01
C GLY A 242 17.00 5.46 22.69
N TYR A 243 16.07 6.42 22.70
CA TYR A 243 15.28 6.75 21.52
C TYR A 243 16.16 7.14 20.32
N ILE A 244 17.29 7.82 20.56
CA ILE A 244 18.21 8.25 19.49
C ILE A 244 18.86 7.05 18.81
N GLY A 245 19.35 6.07 19.58
CA GLY A 245 19.87 4.82 19.02
C GLY A 245 18.79 4.04 18.28
N PHE A 246 17.57 3.97 18.84
CA PHE A 246 16.43 3.32 18.19
C PHE A 246 16.09 3.93 16.82
N VAL A 247 16.11 5.26 16.67
CA VAL A 247 15.85 5.93 15.39
C VAL A 247 16.79 5.41 14.31
N GLY A 248 18.08 5.24 14.62
CA GLY A 248 19.06 4.68 13.69
C GLY A 248 18.72 3.24 13.26
N LEU A 249 18.40 2.37 14.22
CA LEU A 249 18.03 0.98 13.95
C LEU A 249 16.71 0.87 13.14
N TYR A 250 15.72 1.69 13.49
CA TYR A 250 14.47 1.81 12.76
C TYR A 250 14.71 2.22 11.30
N LEU A 251 15.58 3.21 11.05
CA LEU A 251 15.91 3.64 9.69
C LEU A 251 16.60 2.55 8.88
N VAL A 252 17.52 1.78 9.49
CA VAL A 252 18.13 0.61 8.83
C VAL A 252 17.06 -0.41 8.44
N ALA A 253 16.10 -0.70 9.32
CA ALA A 253 15.00 -1.61 9.03
C ALA A 253 14.08 -1.09 7.91
N VAL A 254 13.75 0.21 7.90
CA VAL A 254 12.96 0.84 6.81
C VAL A 254 13.69 0.77 5.48
N VAL A 255 14.99 1.06 5.46
CA VAL A 255 15.81 1.00 4.23
C VAL A 255 15.90 -0.44 3.72
N ALA A 256 16.11 -1.43 4.61
CA ALA A 256 16.09 -2.85 4.23
C ALA A 256 14.76 -3.24 3.60
N GLY A 257 13.64 -2.82 4.20
CA GLY A 257 12.30 -2.99 3.62
C GLY A 257 12.15 -2.34 2.24
N LEU A 258 12.66 -1.12 2.05
CA LEU A 258 12.58 -0.41 0.77
C LEU A 258 13.41 -1.10 -0.33
N VAL A 259 14.65 -1.50 -0.01
CA VAL A 259 15.55 -2.20 -0.94
C VAL A 259 15.01 -3.57 -1.34
N SER A 260 14.29 -4.24 -0.43
CA SER A 260 13.71 -5.56 -0.69
C SER A 260 12.63 -5.58 -1.78
N THR A 261 12.10 -4.42 -2.20
CA THR A 261 10.94 -4.28 -3.11
C THR A 261 9.64 -4.89 -2.61
N VAL A 262 9.62 -5.43 -1.39
CA VAL A 262 8.44 -6.00 -0.75
C VAL A 262 7.51 -4.85 -0.35
N PRO A 263 6.23 -4.87 -0.78
CA PRO A 263 5.24 -3.88 -0.38
C PRO A 263 5.16 -3.73 1.15
N ALA A 264 5.19 -2.47 1.60
CA ALA A 264 5.22 -2.07 3.01
C ALA A 264 6.34 -2.75 3.85
N GLY A 265 7.40 -3.26 3.21
CA GLY A 265 8.51 -3.96 3.86
C GLY A 265 8.07 -5.16 4.70
N LEU A 266 6.91 -5.76 4.40
CA LEU A 266 6.32 -6.86 5.18
C LEU A 266 7.33 -8.01 5.37
N GLY A 267 7.52 -8.43 6.62
CA GLY A 267 8.46 -9.48 7.01
C GLY A 267 9.90 -9.00 7.15
N VAL A 268 10.41 -8.26 6.15
CA VAL A 268 11.79 -7.76 6.13
C VAL A 268 12.04 -6.70 7.19
N PHE A 269 11.09 -5.78 7.39
CA PHE A 269 11.17 -4.75 8.41
C PHE A 269 11.17 -5.38 9.81
N GLU A 270 10.24 -6.29 10.08
CA GLU A 270 10.14 -7.01 11.35
C GLU A 270 11.40 -7.83 11.64
N TRP A 271 11.87 -8.61 10.66
CA TRP A 271 13.06 -9.44 10.81
C TRP A 271 14.31 -8.59 11.06
N SER A 272 14.45 -7.47 10.36
CA SER A 272 15.55 -6.53 10.59
C SER A 272 15.53 -6.01 12.02
N LEU A 273 14.36 -5.65 12.56
CA LEU A 273 14.24 -5.21 13.96
C LEU A 273 14.56 -6.33 14.95
N LEU A 274 14.16 -7.59 14.70
CA LEU A 274 14.52 -8.72 15.56
C LEU A 274 16.05 -8.88 15.68
N LYS A 275 16.78 -8.69 14.58
CA LYS A 275 18.25 -8.80 14.57
C LYS A 275 18.96 -7.57 15.10
N LEU A 276 18.38 -6.39 14.93
CA LEU A 276 18.94 -5.12 15.42
C LEU A 276 18.64 -4.88 16.90
N LEU A 277 17.61 -5.53 17.46
CA LEU A 277 17.18 -5.41 18.85
C LEU A 277 17.13 -6.79 19.56
N PRO A 278 18.25 -7.54 19.62
CA PRO A 278 18.29 -8.87 20.24
C PRO A 278 17.91 -8.90 21.73
N GLN A 279 18.00 -7.75 22.42
CA GLN A 279 17.61 -7.57 23.81
C GLN A 279 16.09 -7.53 24.02
N VAL A 280 15.32 -7.17 22.98
CA VAL A 280 13.86 -7.12 23.08
C VAL A 280 13.28 -8.46 22.68
N ALA A 281 12.37 -9.00 23.49
CA ALA A 281 11.69 -10.25 23.20
C ALA A 281 11.06 -10.23 21.80
N PRO A 282 11.28 -11.24 20.93
CA PRO A 282 10.77 -11.25 19.56
C PRO A 282 9.25 -11.04 19.46
N ALA A 283 8.51 -11.60 20.41
CA ALA A 283 7.07 -11.44 20.51
C ALA A 283 6.63 -9.98 20.70
N ALA A 284 7.40 -9.20 21.46
CA ALA A 284 7.10 -7.79 21.72
C ALA A 284 7.37 -6.93 20.48
N ILE A 285 8.44 -7.19 19.74
CA ILE A 285 8.72 -6.51 18.47
C ILE A 285 7.62 -6.79 17.45
N LEU A 286 7.18 -8.04 17.29
CA LEU A 286 6.09 -8.37 16.37
C LEU A 286 4.75 -7.77 16.80
N ALA A 287 4.43 -7.77 18.10
CA ALA A 287 3.23 -7.12 18.61
C ALA A 287 3.24 -5.60 18.35
N ALA A 288 4.39 -4.94 18.61
CA ALA A 288 4.59 -3.53 18.30
C ALA A 288 4.50 -3.25 16.79
N ALA A 289 5.06 -4.11 15.94
CA ALA A 289 5.00 -3.97 14.49
C ALA A 289 3.58 -4.12 13.94
N VAL A 290 2.80 -5.08 14.44
CA VAL A 290 1.38 -5.21 14.08
C VAL A 290 0.61 -3.98 14.52
N ALA A 291 0.78 -3.52 15.77
CA ALA A 291 0.12 -2.31 16.28
C ALA A 291 0.52 -1.06 15.47
N TYR A 292 1.80 -0.93 15.12
CA TYR A 292 2.32 0.14 14.27
C TYR A 292 1.71 0.11 12.88
N ARG A 293 1.57 -1.08 12.25
CA ARG A 293 0.90 -1.22 10.96
C ARG A 293 -0.57 -0.79 11.03
N VAL A 294 -1.25 -1.12 12.12
CA VAL A 294 -2.64 -0.68 12.33
C VAL A 294 -2.71 0.84 12.46
N THR A 295 -1.92 1.44 13.34
CA THR A 295 -2.01 2.89 13.64
C THR A 295 -1.43 3.78 12.54
N TYR A 296 -0.37 3.36 11.85
CA TYR A 296 0.36 4.17 10.88
C TYR A 296 -0.03 3.91 9.41
N TYR A 297 -0.60 2.74 9.08
CA TYR A 297 -0.97 2.38 7.71
C TYR A 297 -2.48 2.22 7.55
N LEU A 298 -3.10 1.34 8.34
CA LEU A 298 -4.52 1.01 8.17
C LEU A 298 -5.45 2.14 8.62
N VAL A 299 -5.21 2.75 9.79
CA VAL A 299 -6.06 3.85 10.28
C VAL A 299 -6.05 5.05 9.32
N PRO A 300 -4.90 5.55 8.81
CA PRO A 300 -4.89 6.61 7.80
C PRO A 300 -5.58 6.22 6.49
N LEU A 301 -5.49 4.95 6.06
CA LEU A 301 -6.21 4.44 4.90
C LEU A 301 -7.74 4.46 5.10
N PHE A 302 -8.22 4.01 6.26
CA PHE A 302 -9.65 4.05 6.56
C PHE A 302 -10.15 5.47 6.76
N LEU A 303 -9.34 6.36 7.36
CA LEU A 303 -9.65 7.78 7.49
C LEU A 303 -9.75 8.46 6.11
N SER A 304 -8.82 8.20 5.20
CA SER A 304 -8.90 8.71 3.83
C SER A 304 -10.14 8.22 3.10
N THR A 305 -10.51 6.95 3.28
CA THR A 305 -11.74 6.36 2.72
C THR A 305 -13.00 7.00 3.30
N LEU A 306 -13.03 7.23 4.61
CA LEU A 306 -14.14 7.89 5.29
C LEU A 306 -14.31 9.33 4.81
N LEU A 307 -13.22 10.11 4.74
CA LEU A 307 -13.25 11.47 4.22
C LEU A 307 -13.75 11.51 2.77
N ALA A 308 -13.36 10.51 1.96
CA ALA A 308 -13.84 10.33 0.59
C ALA A 308 -15.34 10.01 0.50
N GLY A 309 -15.81 9.08 1.32
CA GLY A 309 -17.23 8.73 1.40
C GLY A 309 -18.10 9.90 1.89
N LEU A 310 -17.68 10.59 2.96
CA LEU A 310 -18.43 11.71 3.52
C LEU A 310 -18.54 12.89 2.54
N ALA A 311 -17.47 13.18 1.79
CA ALA A 311 -17.50 14.20 0.75
C ALA A 311 -18.47 13.84 -0.40
N ALA A 312 -18.60 12.55 -0.74
CA ALA A 312 -19.57 12.08 -1.74
C ALA A 312 -21.03 12.21 -1.30
N ILE A 313 -21.32 11.98 -0.01
CA ILE A 313 -22.68 12.11 0.53
C ILE A 313 -23.09 13.59 0.57
N ARG A 314 -22.18 14.47 1.03
CA ARG A 314 -22.43 15.90 1.23
C ARG A 314 -22.29 16.73 -0.05
N ARG A 315 -22.93 16.31 -1.15
CA ARG A 315 -22.98 17.06 -2.43
C ARG A 315 -23.08 18.57 -2.19
N PRO A 316 -22.37 19.41 -2.96
CA PRO A 316 -22.09 20.77 -2.54
C PRO A 316 -23.35 21.65 -2.56
N LEU A 317 -24.07 21.65 -1.44
CA LEU A 317 -24.99 22.72 -1.05
C LEU A 317 -24.24 23.88 -0.35
N ARG A 318 -22.95 23.68 -0.01
CA ARG A 318 -22.09 24.70 0.64
C ARG A 318 -20.80 24.89 -0.17
N SER A 319 -20.48 26.15 -0.47
CA SER A 319 -19.40 26.60 -1.37
C SER A 319 -18.03 25.98 -1.06
N GLY A 320 -17.68 25.71 0.21
CA GLY A 320 -16.41 25.08 0.60
C GLY A 320 -16.29 23.57 0.33
N ALA A 321 -17.41 22.84 0.28
CA ALA A 321 -17.41 21.39 0.01
C ALA A 321 -17.16 21.05 -1.47
N SER A 322 -17.40 22.01 -2.36
CA SER A 322 -17.22 21.85 -3.81
C SER A 322 -15.75 21.60 -4.19
N THR A 323 -14.80 22.30 -3.56
CA THR A 323 -13.36 22.18 -3.85
C THR A 323 -12.79 20.84 -3.39
N ALA A 324 -13.16 20.38 -2.19
CA ALA A 324 -12.72 19.08 -1.66
C ALA A 324 -13.28 17.92 -2.48
N TRP A 325 -14.57 17.98 -2.85
CA TRP A 325 -15.21 16.98 -3.71
C TRP A 325 -14.54 16.88 -5.08
N ASN A 326 -14.28 18.02 -5.74
CA ASN A 326 -13.64 18.02 -7.06
C ASN A 326 -12.23 17.44 -7.06
N VAL A 327 -11.50 17.61 -5.95
CA VAL A 327 -10.17 17.00 -5.76
C VAL A 327 -10.27 15.51 -5.51
N LEU A 328 -11.24 15.08 -4.70
CA LEU A 328 -11.35 13.72 -4.20
C LEU A 328 -12.02 12.77 -5.19
N ARG A 329 -13.05 13.25 -5.91
CA ARG A 329 -13.89 12.49 -6.85
C ARG A 329 -13.11 11.56 -7.79
N PRO A 330 -12.03 12.00 -8.47
CA PRO A 330 -11.26 11.13 -9.36
C PRO A 330 -10.63 9.92 -8.67
N TRP A 331 -10.40 10.01 -7.35
CA TRP A 331 -9.68 9.04 -6.52
C TRP A 331 -10.57 8.10 -5.75
N LEU A 332 -11.86 8.42 -5.57
CA LEU A 332 -12.78 7.58 -4.80
C LEU A 332 -12.65 6.09 -5.18
N PRO A 333 -12.65 5.71 -6.47
CA PRO A 333 -12.52 4.30 -6.85
C PRO A 333 -11.20 3.67 -6.40
N GLN A 334 -10.08 4.41 -6.41
CA GLN A 334 -8.77 3.87 -6.02
C GLN A 334 -8.62 3.73 -4.50
N VAL A 335 -9.05 4.76 -3.75
CA VAL A 335 -9.02 4.75 -2.28
C VAL A 335 -9.95 3.66 -1.75
N ILE A 336 -11.17 3.58 -2.28
CA ILE A 336 -12.15 2.55 -1.89
C ILE A 336 -11.65 1.16 -2.29
N ALA A 337 -11.08 0.98 -3.47
CA ALA A 337 -10.50 -0.31 -3.86
C ALA A 337 -9.37 -0.75 -2.91
N LEU A 338 -8.53 0.18 -2.46
CA LEU A 338 -7.47 -0.12 -1.52
C LEU A 338 -8.02 -0.47 -0.14
N ALA A 339 -9.05 0.24 0.33
CA ALA A 339 -9.74 -0.10 1.57
C ALA A 339 -10.42 -1.47 1.49
N VAL A 340 -11.12 -1.77 0.39
CA VAL A 340 -11.71 -3.09 0.12
C VAL A 340 -10.65 -4.18 0.11
N PHE A 341 -9.49 -3.94 -0.50
CA PHE A 341 -8.37 -4.86 -0.48
C PHE A 341 -7.83 -5.07 0.94
N ALA A 342 -7.65 -4.01 1.72
CA ALA A 342 -7.19 -4.08 3.11
C ALA A 342 -8.19 -4.86 3.99
N VAL A 343 -9.50 -4.61 3.85
CA VAL A 343 -10.55 -5.37 4.54
C VAL A 343 -10.53 -6.84 4.11
N GLY A 344 -10.38 -7.11 2.82
CA GLY A 344 -10.22 -8.47 2.31
C GLY A 344 -9.05 -9.20 2.95
N ALA A 345 -7.87 -8.55 3.01
CA ALA A 345 -6.68 -9.10 3.66
C ALA A 345 -6.93 -9.34 5.16
N LEU A 346 -7.53 -8.38 5.87
CA LEU A 346 -7.87 -8.51 7.29
C LEU A 346 -8.82 -9.69 7.55
N LEU A 347 -9.82 -9.91 6.70
CA LEU A 347 -10.77 -11.02 6.85
C LEU A 347 -10.12 -12.39 6.64
N VAL A 348 -9.24 -12.49 5.64
CA VAL A 348 -8.47 -13.71 5.36
C VAL A 348 -7.50 -14.01 6.50
N ILE A 349 -6.78 -13.00 7.00
CA ILE A 349 -5.88 -13.12 8.15
C ILE A 349 -6.66 -13.50 9.41
N ASP A 350 -7.75 -12.82 9.73
CA ASP A 350 -8.61 -13.12 10.89
C ASP A 350 -9.19 -14.54 10.81
N GLY A 351 -9.46 -15.04 9.59
CA GLY A 351 -9.85 -16.43 9.34
C GLY A 351 -8.74 -17.48 9.54
N THR A 352 -7.50 -17.09 9.82
CA THR A 352 -6.45 -18.04 10.22
C THR A 352 -6.22 -18.06 11.73
N LEU A 353 -6.65 -17.01 12.42
CA LEU A 353 -6.39 -16.85 13.84
C LEU A 353 -7.37 -17.68 14.70
N PRO A 354 -6.93 -18.22 15.85
CA PRO A 354 -7.81 -18.99 16.73
C PRO A 354 -8.85 -18.08 17.39
N ALA A 355 -10.13 -18.36 17.16
CA ALA A 355 -11.23 -17.62 17.76
C ALA A 355 -11.34 -17.91 19.28
N PRO A 356 -11.36 -16.89 20.17
CA PRO A 356 -11.52 -17.11 21.60
C PRO A 356 -12.93 -17.65 21.93
N ARG A 357 -13.01 -18.78 22.63
CA ARG A 357 -14.29 -19.43 23.00
C ARG A 357 -15.27 -18.53 23.76
N HIS A 358 -14.78 -17.53 24.50
CA HIS A 358 -15.62 -16.58 25.24
C HIS A 358 -16.29 -15.50 24.37
N ARG A 359 -15.88 -15.35 23.11
CA ARG A 359 -16.46 -14.37 22.16
C ARG A 359 -17.38 -15.00 21.14
N ALA A 360 -17.32 -16.32 20.98
CA ALA A 360 -18.32 -17.02 20.19
C ALA A 360 -19.65 -16.85 20.92
N LEU A 361 -20.64 -16.27 20.25
CA LEU A 361 -22.03 -16.39 20.68
C LEU A 361 -22.31 -17.90 20.88
N HIS A 362 -23.24 -18.27 21.77
CA HIS A 362 -23.70 -19.65 21.94
C HIS A 362 -24.47 -20.16 20.70
N ALA A 363 -23.87 -19.98 19.52
CA ALA A 363 -24.36 -20.40 18.23
C ALA A 363 -24.00 -21.89 18.02
N PRO A 364 -24.88 -22.65 17.36
CA PRO A 364 -24.59 -24.02 16.95
C PRO A 364 -23.27 -24.12 16.17
N LEU A 365 -22.53 -25.21 16.37
CA LEU A 365 -21.25 -25.48 15.68
C LEU A 365 -21.32 -25.29 14.16
N PRO A 366 -22.37 -25.76 13.44
CA PRO A 366 -22.49 -25.53 12.00
C PRO A 366 -22.49 -24.05 11.61
N ILE A 367 -23.10 -23.18 12.43
CA ILE A 367 -23.16 -21.74 12.19
C ILE A 367 -21.78 -21.11 12.37
N VAL A 368 -21.02 -21.53 13.39
CA VAL A 368 -19.66 -21.03 13.63
C VAL A 368 -18.72 -21.42 12.49
N GLU A 369 -18.81 -22.68 12.04
CA GLU A 369 -17.96 -23.17 10.95
C GLU A 369 -18.29 -22.54 9.60
N THR A 370 -19.57 -22.43 9.26
CA THR A 370 -20.01 -21.75 8.04
C THR A 370 -19.62 -20.28 8.08
N SER A 371 -19.74 -19.61 9.23
CA SER A 371 -19.29 -18.22 9.40
C SER A 371 -17.80 -18.05 9.16
N HIS A 372 -16.99 -19.02 9.60
CA HIS A 372 -15.54 -19.03 9.36
C HIS A 372 -15.20 -19.15 7.87
N LEU A 373 -15.86 -20.08 7.17
CA LEU A 373 -15.71 -20.28 5.72
C LEU A 373 -16.17 -19.05 4.94
N LEU A 374 -17.35 -18.50 5.27
CA LEU A 374 -17.90 -17.30 4.64
C LEU A 374 -17.00 -16.07 4.83
N GLY A 375 -16.42 -15.90 6.02
CA GLY A 375 -15.48 -14.80 6.28
C GLY A 375 -14.22 -14.88 5.42
N SER A 376 -13.62 -16.07 5.31
CA SER A 376 -12.39 -16.28 4.51
C SER A 376 -12.67 -16.20 3.01
N LEU A 377 -13.77 -16.80 2.56
CA LEU A 377 -14.25 -16.71 1.17
C LEU A 377 -14.54 -15.27 0.78
N GLY A 378 -15.30 -14.56 1.61
CA GLY A 378 -15.62 -13.15 1.43
C GLY A 378 -14.37 -12.28 1.36
N GLY A 379 -13.39 -12.54 2.24
CA GLY A 379 -12.10 -11.85 2.23
C GLY A 379 -11.35 -12.01 0.90
N VAL A 380 -11.25 -13.23 0.37
CA VAL A 380 -10.60 -13.47 -0.93
C VAL A 380 -11.37 -12.87 -2.09
N LEU A 381 -12.70 -12.96 -2.10
CA LEU A 381 -13.50 -12.30 -3.14
C LEU A 381 -13.29 -10.79 -3.15
N LEU A 382 -13.20 -10.13 -1.98
CA LEU A 382 -12.87 -8.70 -1.88
C LEU A 382 -11.45 -8.40 -2.40
N LEU A 383 -10.46 -9.24 -2.10
CA LEU A 383 -9.09 -9.12 -2.65
C LEU A 383 -9.10 -9.20 -4.18
N LEU A 384 -9.91 -10.10 -4.76
CA LEU A 384 -9.95 -10.27 -6.20
C LEU A 384 -10.71 -9.12 -6.89
N ILE A 385 -11.85 -8.69 -6.33
CA ILE A 385 -12.74 -7.69 -6.94
C ILE A 385 -12.17 -6.26 -6.84
N GLY A 386 -11.25 -5.98 -5.91
CA GLY A 386 -10.68 -4.65 -5.74
C GLY A 386 -10.04 -4.06 -7.02
N GLN A 387 -9.53 -4.89 -7.94
CA GLN A 387 -9.06 -4.42 -9.24
C GLN A 387 -10.20 -3.85 -10.10
N GLY A 388 -11.35 -4.51 -10.12
CA GLY A 388 -12.53 -4.03 -10.83
C GLY A 388 -13.03 -2.68 -10.28
N LEU A 389 -12.92 -2.49 -8.96
CA LEU A 389 -13.21 -1.20 -8.32
C LEU A 389 -12.25 -0.11 -8.80
N GLN A 390 -10.93 -0.38 -8.87
CA GLN A 390 -9.97 0.60 -9.41
C GLN A 390 -10.28 1.02 -10.85
N ARG A 391 -10.88 0.11 -11.63
CA ARG A 391 -11.26 0.30 -13.03
C ARG A 391 -12.69 0.83 -13.23
N ARG A 392 -13.40 1.13 -12.14
CA ARG A 392 -14.76 1.69 -12.11
C ARG A 392 -15.86 0.74 -12.61
N SER A 393 -15.64 -0.57 -12.50
CA SER A 393 -16.63 -1.59 -12.88
C SER A 393 -17.87 -1.55 -11.97
N HIS A 394 -19.06 -1.51 -12.57
CA HIS A 394 -20.34 -1.54 -11.85
C HIS A 394 -20.59 -2.89 -11.16
N ALA A 395 -20.26 -4.01 -11.83
CA ALA A 395 -20.40 -5.35 -11.26
C ALA A 395 -19.50 -5.52 -10.03
N ALA A 396 -18.26 -5.01 -10.11
CA ALA A 396 -17.31 -5.05 -8.98
C ALA A 396 -17.86 -4.28 -7.77
N TRP A 397 -18.42 -3.10 -8.01
CA TRP A 397 -19.05 -2.29 -6.99
C TRP A 397 -20.22 -3.00 -6.31
N LEU A 398 -21.13 -3.60 -7.10
CA LEU A 398 -22.31 -4.28 -6.56
C LEU A 398 -21.91 -5.46 -5.66
N ILE A 399 -20.99 -6.31 -6.12
CA ILE A 399 -20.54 -7.47 -5.35
C ILE A 399 -19.77 -7.02 -4.10
N ALA A 400 -18.86 -6.05 -4.23
CA ALA A 400 -18.11 -5.54 -3.08
C ALA A 400 -19.05 -4.93 -2.03
N LEU A 401 -20.09 -4.20 -2.45
CA LEU A 401 -21.09 -3.63 -1.56
C LEU A 401 -21.91 -4.72 -0.87
N ALA A 402 -22.40 -5.70 -1.63
CA ALA A 402 -23.17 -6.82 -1.08
C ALA A 402 -22.36 -7.61 -0.04
N LEU A 403 -21.11 -7.97 -0.38
CA LEU A 403 -20.19 -8.61 0.56
C LEU A 403 -19.92 -7.74 1.79
N SER A 404 -19.70 -6.44 1.63
CA SER A 404 -19.46 -5.54 2.76
C SER A 404 -20.66 -5.39 3.70
N VAL A 405 -21.88 -5.61 3.22
CA VAL A 405 -23.11 -5.57 4.02
C VAL A 405 -23.40 -6.93 4.68
N VAL A 406 -23.11 -8.05 4.01
CA VAL A 406 -23.44 -9.39 4.49
C VAL A 406 -22.38 -9.95 5.45
N LEU A 407 -21.09 -9.74 5.17
CA LEU A 407 -19.98 -10.32 5.94
C LEU A 407 -19.82 -9.85 7.41
N PRO A 408 -20.34 -8.69 7.86
CA PRO A 408 -20.34 -8.35 9.29
C PRO A 408 -21.05 -9.40 10.16
N ILE A 409 -22.11 -10.03 9.65
CA ILE A 409 -22.89 -11.03 10.37
C ILE A 409 -22.03 -12.25 10.74
N PRO A 410 -21.42 -12.98 9.78
CA PRO A 410 -20.55 -14.11 10.11
C PRO A 410 -19.29 -13.68 10.89
N ALA A 411 -18.78 -12.47 10.67
CA ALA A 411 -17.64 -11.95 11.42
C ALA A 411 -17.94 -11.77 12.92
N TRP A 412 -19.16 -11.36 13.27
CA TRP A 412 -19.62 -11.31 14.66
C TRP A 412 -19.99 -12.68 15.22
N LEU A 413 -20.69 -13.51 14.45
CA LEU A 413 -21.11 -14.85 14.89
C LEU A 413 -19.93 -15.74 15.29
N ARG A 414 -18.78 -15.62 14.60
CA ARG A 414 -17.56 -16.36 14.94
C ARG A 414 -16.79 -15.82 16.15
N GLY A 415 -17.23 -14.72 16.76
CA GLY A 415 -16.50 -14.06 17.85
C GLY A 415 -15.24 -13.30 17.39
N GLY A 416 -15.24 -12.84 16.13
CA GLY A 416 -14.14 -12.07 15.56
C GLY A 416 -13.93 -10.73 16.27
N HIS A 417 -12.79 -10.09 16.00
CA HIS A 417 -12.50 -8.78 16.58
C HIS A 417 -13.52 -7.73 16.08
N ALA A 418 -14.22 -7.06 17.01
CA ALA A 418 -15.21 -6.05 16.67
C ALA A 418 -14.66 -4.96 15.74
N LEU A 419 -13.40 -4.57 15.93
CA LEU A 419 -12.70 -3.60 15.06
C LEU A 419 -12.65 -4.06 13.60
N VAL A 420 -12.34 -5.33 13.33
CA VAL A 420 -12.30 -5.86 11.94
C VAL A 420 -13.71 -5.82 11.35
N ALA A 421 -14.72 -6.23 12.10
CA ALA A 421 -16.11 -6.20 11.63
C ALA A 421 -16.63 -4.78 11.37
N MET A 422 -16.15 -3.75 12.09
CA MET A 422 -16.50 -2.34 11.85
C MET A 422 -15.92 -1.76 10.56
N THR A 423 -14.85 -2.35 10.01
CA THR A 423 -14.26 -1.86 8.74
C THR A 423 -15.15 -2.15 7.53
N LEU A 424 -15.94 -3.24 7.56
CA LEU A 424 -16.88 -3.61 6.50
C LEU A 424 -18.01 -2.58 6.30
N PRO A 425 -18.81 -2.19 7.32
CA PRO A 425 -19.85 -1.17 7.15
C PRO A 425 -19.25 0.20 6.79
N LEU A 426 -18.07 0.55 7.31
CA LEU A 426 -17.35 1.77 6.92
C LEU A 426 -17.10 1.79 5.40
N VAL A 427 -16.57 0.69 4.85
CA VAL A 427 -16.32 0.55 3.42
C VAL A 427 -17.62 0.48 2.62
N ALA A 428 -18.67 -0.16 3.15
CA ALA A 428 -19.99 -0.20 2.53
C ALA A 428 -20.59 1.22 2.37
N VAL A 429 -20.48 2.07 3.39
CA VAL A 429 -20.91 3.48 3.32
C VAL A 429 -20.12 4.22 2.25
N ALA A 430 -18.79 4.04 2.18
CA ALA A 430 -17.96 4.66 1.16
C ALA A 430 -18.32 4.19 -0.26
N LEU A 431 -18.53 2.88 -0.46
CA LEU A 431 -18.99 2.29 -1.72
C LEU A 431 -20.35 2.86 -2.13
N TRP A 432 -21.30 2.93 -1.21
CA TRP A 432 -22.64 3.46 -1.49
C TRP A 432 -22.62 4.96 -1.84
N ALA A 433 -21.81 5.73 -1.12
CA ALA A 433 -21.61 7.16 -1.39
C ALA A 433 -21.01 7.39 -2.79
N ALA A 434 -20.05 6.54 -3.18
CA ALA A 434 -19.34 6.61 -4.44
C ALA A 434 -20.04 5.93 -5.63
N ARG A 435 -21.27 5.41 -5.47
CA ARG A 435 -21.95 4.57 -6.46
C ARG A 435 -21.98 5.12 -7.89
N ARG A 436 -22.01 6.44 -8.06
CA ARG A 436 -22.04 7.08 -9.39
C ARG A 436 -20.70 7.04 -10.12
N GLU A 437 -19.60 6.81 -9.42
CA GLU A 437 -18.27 6.70 -10.02
C GLU A 437 -18.02 5.31 -10.62
N PHE A 438 -18.84 4.31 -10.31
CA PHE A 438 -18.74 2.94 -10.80
C PHE A 438 -19.75 2.69 -11.94
N TYR A 439 -19.56 3.39 -13.06
CA TYR A 439 -20.49 3.37 -14.19
C TYR A 439 -20.09 2.39 -15.31
N ARG A 440 -18.87 1.84 -15.30
CA ARG A 440 -18.38 1.02 -16.41
C ARG A 440 -19.08 -0.34 -16.40
N GLN A 441 -19.88 -0.59 -17.43
CA GLN A 441 -20.50 -1.88 -17.68
C GLN A 441 -19.51 -2.78 -18.44
N GLY A 442 -19.28 -3.98 -17.94
CA GLY A 442 -18.32 -4.96 -18.49
C GLY A 442 -18.18 -6.13 -17.53
N ALA A 443 -17.88 -7.33 -18.05
CA ALA A 443 -17.72 -8.49 -17.19
C ALA A 443 -16.43 -8.34 -16.35
N LEU A 444 -16.46 -8.85 -15.13
CA LEU A 444 -15.31 -8.81 -14.20
C LEU A 444 -14.06 -9.49 -14.78
N LEU A 445 -14.26 -10.45 -15.69
CA LEU A 445 -13.21 -11.23 -16.33
C LEU A 445 -12.62 -10.55 -17.58
N ASP A 446 -13.31 -9.57 -18.17
CA ASP A 446 -12.87 -8.85 -19.38
C ASP A 446 -11.76 -7.82 -19.09
N GLU A 447 -11.59 -7.47 -17.81
CA GLU A 447 -10.61 -6.49 -17.38
C GLU A 447 -9.23 -7.13 -17.20
N ALA A 448 -8.24 -6.71 -18.00
CA ALA A 448 -6.86 -7.16 -17.83
C ALA A 448 -6.31 -6.77 -16.46
N TRP A 449 -5.93 -7.73 -15.62
CA TRP A 449 -5.31 -7.42 -14.34
C TRP A 449 -3.89 -6.93 -14.50
N SER A 450 -3.53 -6.03 -13.60
CA SER A 450 -2.20 -5.46 -13.52
C SER A 450 -1.30 -6.38 -12.71
N TRP A 451 -0.06 -6.57 -13.17
CA TRP A 451 0.96 -7.33 -12.44
C TRP A 451 1.17 -6.85 -10.99
N PRO A 452 1.16 -5.52 -10.69
CA PRO A 452 1.22 -5.05 -9.31
C PRO A 452 0.07 -5.53 -8.44
N TRP A 453 -1.15 -5.63 -8.97
CA TRP A 453 -2.30 -6.13 -8.21
C TRP A 453 -2.16 -7.62 -7.92
N LEU A 454 -1.82 -8.41 -8.95
CA LEU A 454 -1.59 -9.86 -8.78
C LEU A 454 -0.49 -10.14 -7.76
N ARG A 455 0.61 -9.38 -7.80
CA ARG A 455 1.68 -9.44 -6.79
C ARG A 455 1.14 -9.20 -5.39
N ASN A 456 0.33 -8.16 -5.19
CA ASN A 456 -0.22 -7.84 -3.88
C ASN A 456 -1.18 -8.92 -3.36
N VAL A 457 -2.05 -9.47 -4.23
CA VAL A 457 -2.91 -10.62 -3.88
C VAL A 457 -2.05 -11.82 -3.47
N ALA A 458 -1.03 -12.16 -4.27
CA ALA A 458 -0.12 -13.27 -3.97
C ALA A 458 0.62 -13.08 -2.64
N LEU A 459 1.07 -11.86 -2.33
CA LEU A 459 1.72 -11.55 -1.06
C LEU A 459 0.80 -11.78 0.13
N VAL A 460 -0.46 -11.35 0.06
CA VAL A 460 -1.45 -11.60 1.12
C VAL A 460 -1.66 -13.10 1.29
N LEU A 461 -1.88 -13.84 0.19
CA LEU A 461 -2.11 -15.28 0.25
C LEU A 461 -0.91 -16.05 0.82
N VAL A 462 0.32 -15.75 0.39
CA VAL A 462 1.55 -16.35 0.93
C VAL A 462 1.71 -16.04 2.41
N ALA A 463 1.48 -14.78 2.82
CA ALA A 463 1.54 -14.40 4.22
C ALA A 463 0.46 -15.10 5.06
N THR A 464 -0.75 -15.28 4.54
CA THR A 464 -1.83 -16.03 5.19
C THR A 464 -1.48 -17.51 5.35
N VAL A 465 -0.97 -18.15 4.29
CA VAL A 465 -0.52 -19.56 4.34
C VAL A 465 0.57 -19.73 5.38
N TRP A 466 1.58 -18.88 5.37
CA TRP A 466 2.65 -18.90 6.36
C TRP A 466 2.11 -18.69 7.78
N LEU A 467 1.23 -17.69 7.97
CA LEU A 467 0.65 -17.39 9.28
C LEU A 467 -0.15 -18.58 9.82
N LEU A 468 -0.89 -19.29 8.97
CA LEU A 468 -1.61 -20.50 9.35
C LEU A 468 -0.67 -21.54 9.95
N PHE A 469 0.41 -21.88 9.24
CA PHE A 469 1.39 -22.85 9.72
C PHE A 469 2.13 -22.37 10.97
N PHE A 470 2.43 -21.08 11.06
CA PHE A 470 3.04 -20.49 12.24
C PHE A 470 2.13 -20.59 13.48
N VAL A 471 0.84 -20.24 13.33
CA VAL A 471 -0.14 -20.26 14.42
C VAL A 471 -0.40 -21.66 14.96
N TYR A 472 -0.48 -22.66 14.08
CA TYR A 472 -0.82 -24.05 14.43
C TYR A 472 0.40 -24.99 14.51
N SER A 473 1.62 -24.45 14.56
CA SER A 473 2.86 -25.23 14.65
C SER A 473 2.96 -26.16 15.86
N HIS A 474 2.31 -25.81 16.98
CA HIS A 474 2.26 -26.61 18.23
C HIS A 474 1.21 -27.71 18.24
N VAL A 475 0.34 -27.80 17.23
CA VAL A 475 -0.71 -28.83 17.18
C VAL A 475 -0.12 -30.02 16.45
N GLU A 476 0.14 -31.12 17.16
CA GLU A 476 0.40 -32.40 16.49
C GLU A 476 -0.74 -32.64 15.50
N TYR A 477 -0.40 -32.82 14.22
CA TYR A 477 -1.35 -33.27 13.20
C TYR A 477 -1.74 -34.70 13.54
N GLN A 478 -2.59 -34.86 14.55
CA GLN A 478 -3.22 -36.12 14.85
C GLN A 478 -4.06 -36.50 13.64
N ASN A 479 -4.13 -37.80 13.33
CA ASN A 479 -4.85 -38.40 12.21
C ASN A 479 -6.38 -38.24 12.31
N GLU A 480 -6.88 -37.11 12.81
CA GLU A 480 -8.27 -36.71 12.65
C GLU A 480 -8.50 -36.41 11.17
N LEU A 481 -9.52 -37.06 10.63
CA LEU A 481 -9.88 -36.88 9.25
C LEU A 481 -10.35 -35.43 9.05
N TRP A 482 -9.83 -34.73 8.03
CA TRP A 482 -10.11 -33.31 7.74
C TRP A 482 -11.61 -32.93 7.61
N TRP A 483 -12.50 -33.92 7.56
CA TRP A 483 -13.96 -33.80 7.56
C TRP A 483 -14.63 -33.93 8.94
N GLN A 484 -13.88 -34.12 10.04
CA GLN A 484 -14.45 -34.16 11.39
C GLN A 484 -14.64 -32.76 11.98
N PHE A 485 -15.88 -32.48 12.39
CA PHE A 485 -16.33 -31.21 12.96
C PHE A 485 -16.11 -31.25 14.49
N ALA A 486 -14.89 -31.00 14.94
CA ALA A 486 -14.54 -31.01 16.37
C ALA A 486 -14.66 -29.61 17.01
N THR A 487 -15.29 -29.55 18.19
CA THR A 487 -15.41 -28.34 19.03
C THR A 487 -14.04 -27.74 19.39
N SER A 488 -12.98 -28.55 19.40
CA SER A 488 -11.58 -28.20 19.66
C SER A 488 -10.73 -27.94 18.39
N GLY A 489 -11.19 -28.33 17.19
CA GLY A 489 -10.38 -28.31 15.97
C GLY A 489 -10.31 -26.95 15.26
N ASN A 490 -9.59 -25.98 15.80
CA ASN A 490 -9.32 -24.70 15.11
C ASN A 490 -8.43 -24.88 13.87
N ALA A 491 -7.45 -25.80 13.91
CA ALA A 491 -6.55 -26.07 12.79
C ALA A 491 -7.27 -26.70 11.57
N PRO A 492 -8.10 -27.76 11.71
CA PRO A 492 -8.89 -28.29 10.59
C PRO A 492 -9.87 -27.27 9.98
N ARG A 493 -10.44 -26.37 10.79
CA ARG A 493 -11.30 -25.26 10.29
C ARG A 493 -10.52 -24.27 9.41
N ALA A 494 -9.34 -23.86 9.86
CA ALA A 494 -8.51 -22.92 9.14
C ALA A 494 -7.91 -23.54 7.87
N LEU A 495 -7.55 -24.83 7.88
CA LEU A 495 -7.15 -25.59 6.69
C LEU A 495 -8.26 -25.69 5.65
N ARG A 496 -9.51 -25.99 6.06
CA ARG A 496 -10.68 -26.00 5.15
C ARG A 496 -10.93 -24.64 4.53
N ALA A 497 -10.81 -23.56 5.31
CA ALA A 497 -10.91 -22.20 4.79
C ALA A 497 -9.81 -21.91 3.76
N LEU A 498 -8.57 -22.30 4.03
CA LEU A 498 -7.45 -22.12 3.09
C LEU A 498 -7.63 -22.94 1.80
N LEU A 499 -8.14 -24.17 1.90
CA LEU A 499 -8.46 -24.99 0.74
C LEU A 499 -9.52 -24.31 -0.14
N LEU A 500 -10.61 -23.82 0.47
CA LEU A 500 -11.66 -23.08 -0.25
C LEU A 500 -11.10 -21.84 -0.95
N VAL A 501 -10.27 -21.06 -0.24
CA VAL A 501 -9.55 -19.92 -0.80
C VAL A 501 -8.71 -20.33 -2.01
N SER A 502 -7.95 -21.41 -1.89
CA SER A 502 -7.08 -21.92 -2.96
C SER A 502 -7.89 -22.36 -4.17
N ILE A 503 -9.00 -23.08 -3.97
CA ILE A 503 -9.92 -23.48 -5.04
C ILE A 503 -10.47 -22.26 -5.75
N VAL A 504 -10.94 -21.24 -5.02
CA VAL A 504 -11.49 -20.02 -5.63
C VAL A 504 -10.44 -19.28 -6.45
N VAL A 505 -9.21 -19.15 -5.94
CA VAL A 505 -8.10 -18.51 -6.68
C VAL A 505 -7.73 -19.30 -7.93
N ILE A 506 -7.69 -20.63 -7.86
CA ILE A 506 -7.39 -21.52 -9.00
C ILE A 506 -8.51 -21.45 -10.03
N VAL A 507 -9.77 -21.61 -9.63
CA VAL A 507 -10.94 -21.54 -10.51
C VAL A 507 -11.00 -20.18 -11.18
N PHE A 508 -10.81 -19.10 -10.42
CA PHE A 508 -10.76 -17.74 -10.98
C PHE A 508 -9.59 -17.57 -11.96
N GLY A 509 -8.40 -18.08 -11.61
CA GLY A 509 -7.22 -18.05 -12.48
C GLY A 509 -7.42 -18.83 -13.78
N LEU A 510 -8.00 -20.03 -13.70
CA LEU A 510 -8.33 -20.87 -14.85
C LEU A 510 -9.42 -20.24 -15.71
N ALA A 511 -10.53 -19.81 -15.11
CA ALA A 511 -11.61 -19.11 -15.81
C ALA A 511 -11.05 -17.95 -16.63
N ARG A 512 -10.04 -17.26 -16.09
CA ARG A 512 -9.38 -16.16 -16.76
C ARG A 512 -8.33 -16.55 -17.80
N LEU A 513 -7.55 -17.60 -17.58
CA LEU A 513 -6.65 -18.14 -18.61
C LEU A 513 -7.45 -18.65 -19.82
N LEU A 514 -8.62 -19.22 -19.57
CA LEU A 514 -9.58 -19.66 -20.58
C LEU A 514 -10.35 -18.49 -21.20
N HIS A 515 -10.57 -17.39 -20.46
CA HIS A 515 -10.96 -16.08 -21.00
C HIS A 515 -9.76 -15.38 -21.69
N SER A 516 -9.19 -16.05 -22.69
CA SER A 516 -8.29 -15.51 -23.69
C SER A 516 -9.14 -15.38 -24.97
N THR A 517 -9.35 -14.25 -25.63
CA THR A 517 -8.55 -13.05 -25.83
C THR A 517 -9.48 -11.89 -26.18
N ARG A 518 -9.05 -10.64 -25.94
CA ARG A 518 -9.43 -9.54 -26.84
C ARG A 518 -9.00 -9.97 -28.23
N ALA A 519 -9.94 -10.38 -29.08
CA ALA A 519 -9.65 -10.47 -30.50
C ALA A 519 -9.07 -9.11 -30.89
N PRO A 520 -7.89 -9.05 -31.54
CA PRO A 520 -7.43 -7.79 -32.10
C PRO A 520 -8.59 -7.27 -32.95
N LEU A 521 -9.02 -6.05 -32.66
CA LEU A 521 -10.10 -5.44 -33.42
C LEU A 521 -9.72 -5.55 -34.91
N PRO A 522 -10.63 -6.04 -35.76
CA PRO A 522 -10.33 -6.17 -37.17
C PRO A 522 -9.94 -4.80 -37.72
N LEU A 523 -9.03 -4.82 -38.69
CA LEU A 523 -8.72 -3.62 -39.46
C LEU A 523 -9.99 -3.14 -40.17
N PRO A 524 -10.16 -1.82 -40.35
CA PRO A 524 -11.37 -1.27 -40.93
C PRO A 524 -11.49 -1.67 -42.40
N ASP A 525 -12.61 -2.28 -42.75
CA ASP A 525 -12.95 -2.56 -44.14
C ASP A 525 -13.23 -1.25 -44.90
N ALA A 526 -13.17 -1.28 -46.24
CA ALA A 526 -13.42 -0.12 -47.08
C ALA A 526 -14.76 0.58 -46.78
N ALA A 527 -15.81 -0.20 -46.47
CA ALA A 527 -17.11 0.31 -46.07
C ALA A 527 -17.07 1.10 -44.75
N LEU A 528 -16.27 0.65 -43.77
CA LEU A 528 -16.10 1.37 -42.51
C LEU A 528 -15.34 2.67 -42.72
N LEU A 529 -14.31 2.67 -43.57
CA LEU A 529 -13.55 3.89 -43.93
C LEU A 529 -14.42 4.92 -44.66
N GLU A 530 -15.32 4.49 -45.55
CA GLU A 530 -16.29 5.41 -46.17
C GLU A 530 -17.23 6.05 -45.15
N GLN A 531 -17.70 5.29 -44.17
CA GLN A 531 -18.56 5.80 -43.10
C GLN A 531 -17.87 6.82 -42.20
N LEU A 532 -16.53 6.86 -42.17
CA LEU A 532 -15.75 7.85 -41.40
C LEU A 532 -15.55 9.17 -42.14
N ARG A 533 -15.63 9.19 -43.48
CA ARG A 533 -15.48 10.41 -44.30
C ARG A 533 -16.35 11.58 -43.82
N PRO A 534 -17.66 11.42 -43.52
CA PRO A 534 -18.48 12.53 -43.03
C PRO A 534 -18.09 13.01 -41.62
N LEU A 535 -17.52 12.13 -40.78
CA LEU A 535 -17.01 12.51 -39.46
C LEU A 535 -15.70 13.27 -39.57
N LEU A 536 -14.79 12.80 -40.45
CA LEU A 536 -13.51 13.45 -40.73
C LEU A 536 -13.69 14.83 -41.38
N ALA A 537 -14.69 15.00 -42.25
CA ALA A 537 -15.02 16.29 -42.85
C ALA A 537 -15.45 17.34 -41.81
N ARG A 538 -15.93 16.91 -40.63
CA ARG A 538 -16.33 17.76 -39.50
C ARG A 538 -15.25 17.84 -38.41
N ALA A 539 -14.16 17.08 -38.53
CA ALA A 539 -13.11 17.05 -37.53
C ALA A 539 -12.24 18.31 -37.62
N HIS A 540 -11.91 18.90 -36.47
CA HIS A 540 -11.02 20.06 -36.39
C HIS A 540 -9.53 19.68 -36.35
N ASP A 541 -9.22 18.41 -36.05
CA ASP A 541 -7.85 17.89 -35.99
C ASP A 541 -7.55 17.08 -37.25
N THR A 542 -6.57 17.53 -38.03
CA THR A 542 -6.16 16.88 -39.28
C THR A 542 -5.44 15.54 -39.03
N GLN A 543 -4.96 15.26 -37.81
CA GLN A 543 -4.39 13.97 -37.45
C GLN A 543 -5.43 12.84 -37.55
N ALA A 544 -6.71 13.15 -37.37
CA ALA A 544 -7.79 12.17 -37.50
C ALA A 544 -7.85 11.55 -38.91
N CYS A 545 -7.42 12.28 -39.95
CA CYS A 545 -7.36 11.78 -41.32
C CYS A 545 -6.39 10.60 -41.50
N LEU A 546 -5.46 10.38 -40.56
CA LEU A 546 -4.60 9.20 -40.55
C LEU A 546 -5.40 7.90 -40.41
N ALA A 547 -6.63 7.94 -39.88
CA ALA A 547 -7.51 6.77 -39.85
C ALA A 547 -7.80 6.18 -41.25
N MET A 548 -7.71 7.01 -42.31
CA MET A 548 -7.93 6.58 -43.70
C MET A 548 -6.80 5.72 -44.27
N THR A 549 -5.67 5.58 -43.56
CA THR A 549 -4.56 4.71 -43.97
C THR A 549 -4.90 3.22 -43.83
N GLY A 550 -5.95 2.88 -43.08
CA GLY A 550 -6.46 1.51 -42.95
C GLY A 550 -5.57 0.55 -42.14
N ASP A 551 -4.47 1.04 -41.57
CA ASP A 551 -3.49 0.25 -40.82
C ASP A 551 -3.70 0.33 -39.29
N LYS A 552 -4.83 0.93 -38.86
CA LYS A 552 -5.26 1.04 -37.46
C LYS A 552 -6.68 0.50 -37.32
N ALA A 553 -6.91 -0.32 -36.30
CA ALA A 553 -8.26 -0.74 -35.94
C ALA A 553 -9.07 0.45 -35.41
N ILE A 554 -10.37 0.50 -35.73
CA ILE A 554 -11.22 1.65 -35.44
C ILE A 554 -12.39 1.24 -34.54
N LEU A 555 -12.55 1.92 -33.41
CA LEU A 555 -13.69 1.79 -32.51
C LEU A 555 -14.63 2.97 -32.69
N ARG A 556 -15.88 2.73 -33.08
CA ARG A 556 -16.90 3.78 -33.18
C ARG A 556 -17.64 3.98 -31.87
N SER A 557 -18.08 5.21 -31.63
CA SER A 557 -19.05 5.47 -30.56
C SER A 557 -20.42 4.87 -30.92
N GLU A 558 -21.18 4.46 -29.91
CA GLU A 558 -22.54 3.94 -30.11
C GLU A 558 -23.46 4.94 -30.83
N ASP A 559 -23.27 6.24 -30.53
CA ASP A 559 -24.02 7.33 -31.18
C ASP A 559 -23.55 7.64 -32.62
N GLY A 560 -22.53 6.93 -33.13
CA GLY A 560 -22.01 7.06 -34.48
C GLY A 560 -21.27 8.37 -34.80
N ASN A 561 -21.20 9.30 -33.84
CA ASN A 561 -20.66 10.65 -34.00
C ASN A 561 -19.15 10.78 -33.70
N GLY A 562 -18.47 9.69 -33.36
CA GLY A 562 -17.04 9.71 -33.07
C GLY A 562 -16.39 8.34 -33.23
N PHE A 563 -15.05 8.34 -33.26
CA PHE A 563 -14.24 7.13 -33.32
C PHE A 563 -12.92 7.31 -32.57
N VAL A 564 -12.26 6.20 -32.22
CA VAL A 564 -10.91 6.13 -31.62
C VAL A 564 -10.07 5.12 -32.37
#